data_AF-K2M6E6-F1
#
_entry.id   AF-K2M6E6-F1
#
_cell.length_a   1.000
_cell.length_b   1.000
_cell.length_c   1.000
_cell.angle_alpha   90.00
_cell.angle_beta   90.00
_cell.angle_gamma   90.00
#
_symmetry.space_group_name_H-M   'P 1'
#
loop_
_entity.id
_entity.type
_entity.pdbx_description
1 polymer ?
#
loop_
_entity_poly.entity_id
_entity_poly.type
_entity_poly.pdbx_seq_one_letter_code
_entity_poly.pdbx_strand_id
1 'polypeptide(L)'
;MFLTKPEFVNERRKFSREFKLEAVRLVKERGVSVAQASRDLDLHENVLRKWIRDLATDPQHAFPGHGQMKPEQFEIERLRKEVAKLKAERDILKKAAAYFAKDAI
;
A
#
# COMPACT_ATOMS: atom_id res chain seq x y z
N MET A 1 -18.03 43.31 3.19
CA MET A 1 -18.04 42.39 2.03
C MET A 1 -16.71 41.64 2.06
N PHE A 2 -16.68 40.45 2.67
CA PHE A 2 -15.45 39.64 2.77
C PHE A 2 -15.49 38.59 1.67
N LEU A 3 -14.64 38.75 0.66
CA LEU A 3 -14.44 37.75 -0.39
C LEU A 3 -13.70 36.55 0.24
N THR A 4 -14.38 35.42 0.32
CA THR A 4 -13.78 34.13 0.68
C THR A 4 -12.80 33.72 -0.42
N LYS A 5 -11.53 33.51 -0.05
CA LYS A 5 -10.54 32.90 -0.95
C LYS A 5 -11.04 31.51 -1.38
N PRO A 6 -10.97 31.14 -2.67
CA PRO A 6 -11.29 29.79 -3.07
C PRO A 6 -10.28 28.81 -2.45
N GLU A 7 -10.76 27.82 -1.71
CA GLU A 7 -9.94 26.67 -1.30
C GLU A 7 -9.54 25.88 -2.54
N PHE A 8 -8.26 25.93 -2.90
CA PHE A 8 -7.72 25.03 -3.92
C PHE A 8 -7.64 23.63 -3.32
N VAL A 9 -8.68 22.81 -3.53
CA VAL A 9 -8.62 21.37 -3.29
C VAL A 9 -7.57 20.80 -4.24
N ASN A 10 -6.40 20.46 -3.68
CA ASN A 10 -5.31 19.86 -4.44
C ASN A 10 -5.64 18.39 -4.74
N GLU A 11 -6.37 18.16 -5.83
CA GLU A 11 -6.75 16.83 -6.27
C GLU A 11 -5.51 16.06 -6.77
N ARG A 12 -5.18 14.96 -6.10
CA ARG A 12 -4.04 14.13 -6.48
C ARG A 12 -4.29 13.47 -7.83
N ARG A 13 -3.45 13.78 -8.82
CA ARG A 13 -3.45 13.11 -10.13
C ARG A 13 -3.34 11.59 -9.97
N LYS A 14 -4.25 10.87 -10.62
CA LYS A 14 -4.25 9.40 -10.70
C LYS A 14 -3.66 8.98 -12.03
N PHE A 15 -2.71 8.04 -11.99
CA PHE A 15 -2.07 7.47 -13.17
C PHE A 15 -2.37 5.98 -13.24
N SER A 16 -2.70 5.48 -14.44
CA SER A 16 -2.95 4.06 -14.67
C SER A 16 -1.66 3.25 -14.52
N ARG A 17 -1.80 1.92 -14.40
CA ARG A 17 -0.65 1.02 -14.28
C ARG A 17 0.20 1.05 -15.55
N GLU A 18 -0.45 1.03 -16.70
CA GLU A 18 0.14 1.05 -18.03
C GLU A 18 0.98 2.31 -18.23
N PHE A 19 0.44 3.48 -17.86
CA PHE A 19 1.16 4.75 -17.96
C PHE A 19 2.45 4.74 -17.13
N LYS A 20 2.38 4.23 -15.89
CA LYS A 20 3.55 4.14 -15.01
C LYS A 20 4.61 3.20 -15.58
N LEU A 21 4.20 2.09 -16.17
CA LEU A 21 5.12 1.14 -16.81
C LEU A 21 5.84 1.78 -18.00
N GLU A 22 5.10 2.42 -18.91
CA GLU A 22 5.69 3.10 -20.06
C GLU A 22 6.65 4.22 -19.64
N ALA A 23 6.30 5.00 -18.61
CA ALA A 23 7.18 6.02 -18.06
C ALA A 23 8.51 5.44 -17.54
N VAL A 24 8.47 4.28 -16.88
CA VAL A 24 9.67 3.59 -16.41
C VAL A 24 10.47 3.00 -17.58
N ARG A 25 9.81 2.42 -18.60
CA ARG A 25 10.45 1.90 -19.81
C ARG A 25 11.21 2.98 -20.57
N LEU A 26 10.65 4.19 -20.67
CA LEU A 26 11.31 5.32 -21.32
C LEU A 26 12.71 5.58 -20.73
N VAL A 27 12.84 5.46 -19.40
CA VAL A 27 14.10 5.66 -18.70
C VAL A 27 15.01 4.43 -18.80
N LYS A 28 14.46 3.24 -18.55
CA LYS A 28 15.26 2.01 -18.40
C LYS A 28 15.68 1.37 -19.72
N GLU A 29 14.79 1.39 -20.71
CA GLU A 29 15.00 0.71 -22.00
C GLU A 29 15.47 1.69 -23.08
N ARG A 30 14.90 2.90 -23.11
CA ARG A 30 15.22 3.92 -24.12
C ARG A 30 16.34 4.89 -23.70
N GLY A 31 16.85 4.75 -22.48
CA GLY A 31 17.97 5.54 -21.96
C GLY A 31 17.67 7.02 -21.73
N VAL A 32 16.39 7.43 -21.72
CA VAL A 32 16.02 8.83 -21.46
C VAL A 32 16.31 9.17 -20.01
N SER A 33 16.93 10.32 -19.76
CA SER A 33 17.19 10.75 -18.38
C SER A 33 15.88 10.98 -17.62
N VAL A 34 15.89 10.73 -16.31
CA VAL A 34 14.72 10.97 -15.44
C VAL A 34 14.22 12.41 -15.58
N ALA A 35 15.13 13.39 -15.64
CA ALA A 35 14.79 14.79 -15.78
C ALA A 35 14.09 15.12 -17.11
N GLN A 36 14.50 14.48 -18.21
CA GLN A 36 13.85 14.66 -19.52
C GLN A 36 12.49 13.97 -19.55
N ALA A 37 12.43 12.70 -19.13
CA ALA A 37 11.20 11.93 -19.06
C ALA A 37 10.14 12.61 -18.18
N SER A 38 10.56 13.18 -17.05
CA SER A 38 9.69 13.93 -16.14
C SER A 38 9.13 15.20 -16.78
N ARG A 39 9.93 15.93 -17.57
CA ARG A 39 9.44 17.10 -18.31
C ARG A 39 8.45 16.71 -19.41
N ASP A 40 8.77 15.67 -20.17
CA ASP A 40 7.93 15.22 -21.29
C ASP A 40 6.57 14.67 -20.83
N LEU A 41 6.54 14.03 -19.65
CA LEU A 41 5.34 13.42 -19.09
C LEU A 41 4.59 14.34 -18.10
N ASP A 42 5.09 15.55 -17.88
CA ASP A 42 4.60 16.49 -16.86
C ASP A 42 4.48 15.82 -15.47
N LEU A 43 5.58 15.23 -15.01
CA LEU A 43 5.71 14.53 -13.75
C LEU A 43 6.83 15.14 -12.91
N HIS A 44 6.62 15.22 -11.60
CA HIS A 44 7.72 15.53 -10.69
C HIS A 44 8.73 14.36 -10.67
N GLU A 45 10.04 14.65 -10.75
CA GLU A 45 11.10 13.62 -10.82
C GLU A 45 11.03 12.59 -9.70
N ASN A 46 10.74 13.03 -8.46
CA ASN A 46 10.56 12.13 -7.32
C ASN A 46 9.47 11.07 -7.53
N VAL A 47 8.40 11.40 -8.28
CA VAL A 47 7.33 10.44 -8.61
C VAL A 47 7.87 9.38 -9.56
N LEU A 48 8.58 9.79 -10.62
CA LEU A 48 9.15 8.85 -11.58
C LEU A 48 10.24 7.97 -10.94
N ARG A 49 11.13 8.56 -10.12
CA ARG A 49 12.13 7.79 -9.34
C ARG A 49 11.48 6.78 -8.41
N LYS A 50 10.37 7.15 -7.76
CA LYS A 50 9.59 6.23 -6.94
C LYS A 50 9.08 5.08 -7.79
N TRP A 51 8.50 5.34 -8.96
CA TRP A 51 7.99 4.27 -9.81
C TRP A 51 9.06 3.32 -10.31
N ILE A 52 10.23 3.84 -10.66
CA ILE A 52 11.40 3.03 -11.02
C ILE A 52 11.78 2.09 -9.88
N ARG A 53 11.83 2.58 -8.63
CA ARG A 53 12.13 1.75 -7.46
C ARG A 53 11.05 0.72 -7.15
N ASP A 54 9.78 1.13 -7.18
CA ASP A 54 8.64 0.25 -6.91
C ASP A 54 8.62 -0.91 -7.91
N LEU A 55 8.84 -0.63 -9.20
CA LEU A 55 8.90 -1.65 -10.24
C LEU A 55 10.13 -2.55 -10.12
N ALA A 56 11.29 -2.02 -9.72
CA ALA A 56 12.49 -2.82 -9.52
C ALA A 56 12.41 -3.75 -8.30
N THR A 57 11.64 -3.36 -7.27
CA THR A 57 11.51 -4.14 -6.04
C THR A 57 10.50 -5.27 -6.18
N ASP A 58 9.38 -5.01 -6.87
CA ASP A 58 8.27 -5.96 -6.99
C ASP A 58 7.51 -5.71 -8.30
N PRO A 59 7.99 -6.25 -9.44
CA PRO A 59 7.40 -5.97 -10.76
C PRO A 59 5.93 -6.39 -10.87
N GLN A 60 5.54 -7.45 -10.16
CA GLN A 60 4.22 -8.05 -10.26
C GLN A 60 3.17 -7.23 -9.50
N HIS A 61 3.51 -6.73 -8.31
CA HIS A 61 2.62 -5.91 -7.49
C HIS A 61 3.02 -4.44 -7.43
N ALA A 62 3.84 -3.98 -8.38
CA ALA A 62 4.13 -2.57 -8.56
C ALA A 62 2.83 -1.80 -8.83
N PHE A 63 2.68 -0.68 -8.13
CA PHE A 63 1.58 0.28 -8.27
C PHE A 63 0.19 -0.24 -7.81
N PRO A 64 0.03 -0.72 -6.56
CA PRO A 64 -1.26 -1.24 -6.08
C PRO A 64 -2.37 -0.17 -6.02
N GLY A 65 -2.01 1.12 -6.14
CA GLY A 65 -2.95 2.25 -6.01
C GLY A 65 -2.90 2.86 -4.62
N HIS A 66 -3.57 4.00 -4.43
CA HIS A 66 -3.66 4.63 -3.12
C HIS A 66 -4.66 3.87 -2.24
N GLY A 67 -4.23 3.46 -1.04
CA GLY A 67 -5.09 2.79 -0.06
C GLY A 67 -5.29 1.28 -0.29
N GLN A 68 -4.70 0.71 -1.33
CA GLN A 68 -4.72 -0.73 -1.56
C GLN A 68 -3.46 -1.35 -0.94
N MET A 69 -3.66 -2.22 0.07
CA MET A 69 -2.59 -3.04 0.61
C MET A 69 -2.12 -4.05 -0.44
N LYS A 70 -0.83 -4.38 -0.43
CA LYS A 70 -0.34 -5.50 -1.24
C LYS A 70 -1.09 -6.79 -0.82
N PRO A 71 -1.32 -7.75 -1.72
CA PRO A 71 -1.98 -9.01 -1.38
C PRO A 71 -1.34 -9.70 -0.17
N GLU A 72 -0.02 -9.70 -0.09
CA GLU A 72 0.75 -10.23 1.05
C GLU A 72 0.44 -9.49 2.36
N GLN A 73 0.31 -8.17 2.33
CA GLN A 73 -0.03 -7.38 3.52
C GLN A 73 -1.45 -7.63 3.99
N PHE A 74 -2.38 -7.81 3.04
CA PHE A 74 -3.76 -8.20 3.35
C PHE A 74 -3.80 -9.57 4.05
N GLU A 75 -3.07 -10.55 3.51
CA GLU A 75 -3.03 -11.89 4.11
C GLU A 75 -2.35 -11.88 5.48
N ILE A 76 -1.29 -11.10 5.67
CA ILE A 76 -0.67 -10.90 6.99
C ILE A 76 -1.67 -10.33 8.00
N GLU A 77 -2.47 -9.34 7.61
CA GLU A 77 -3.46 -8.76 8.52
C GLU A 77 -4.59 -9.75 8.84
N ARG A 78 -5.06 -10.51 7.84
CA ARG A 78 -6.03 -11.59 8.03
C ARG A 78 -5.51 -12.63 9.02
N LEU A 79 -4.30 -13.13 8.81
CA LEU A 79 -3.66 -14.12 9.68
C LEU A 79 -3.47 -13.57 11.10
N ARG A 80 -3.10 -12.29 11.26
CA ARG A 80 -3.00 -11.66 12.59
C ARG A 80 -4.35 -11.65 13.33
N LYS A 81 -5.45 -11.35 12.63
CA LYS A 81 -6.80 -11.38 13.21
C LYS A 81 -7.20 -12.80 13.61
N GLU A 82 -6.90 -13.78 12.77
CA GLU A 82 -7.19 -15.18 13.07
C GLU A 82 -6.40 -15.70 14.26
N VAL A 83 -5.10 -15.40 14.34
CA VAL A 83 -4.25 -15.75 15.50
C VAL A 83 -4.77 -15.09 16.77
N ALA A 84 -5.21 -13.82 16.71
CA ALA A 84 -5.78 -13.14 17.87
C ALA A 84 -7.07 -13.82 18.36
N LYS A 85 -7.96 -14.19 17.43
CA LYS A 85 -9.20 -14.92 17.74
C LYS A 85 -8.91 -16.29 18.38
N LEU A 86 -8.05 -17.09 17.77
CA LEU A 86 -7.69 -18.42 18.28
C LEU A 86 -7.03 -18.35 19.66
N LYS A 87 -6.19 -17.34 19.92
CA LYS A 87 -5.61 -17.11 21.25
C LYS A 87 -6.69 -16.80 22.29
N ALA A 88 -7.64 -15.93 21.96
CA ALA A 88 -8.74 -15.60 22.86
C ALA A 88 -9.61 -16.83 23.18
N GLU A 89 -9.99 -17.61 22.16
CA GLU A 89 -10.77 -18.86 22.35
C GLU A 89 -10.03 -19.84 23.25
N ARG A 90 -8.75 -20.09 22.96
CA ARG A 90 -7.90 -20.98 23.76
C ARG A 90 -7.77 -20.49 25.22
N ASP A 91 -7.66 -19.18 25.44
CA ASP A 91 -7.55 -18.63 26.79
C ASP A 91 -8.88 -18.71 27.56
N ILE A 92 -10.03 -18.58 26.88
CA ILE A 92 -11.36 -18.83 27.47
C ILE A 92 -11.48 -20.30 27.90
N LEU A 93 -11.12 -21.23 27.01
CA LEU A 93 -11.16 -22.67 27.31
C LEU A 93 -10.26 -23.03 28.49
N LYS A 94 -9.04 -22.47 28.55
CA LYS A 94 -8.13 -22.65 29.69
C LYS A 94 -8.74 -22.14 31.00
N LYS A 95 -9.37 -20.96 30.98
CA LYS A 95 -10.04 -20.39 32.17
C LYS A 95 -11.21 -21.25 32.61
N ALA A 96 -12.03 -21.74 31.67
CA ALA A 96 -13.15 -22.64 31.96
C ALA A 96 -12.66 -23.95 32.59
N ALA A 97 -11.66 -24.60 31.98
CA ALA A 97 -11.06 -25.82 32.53
C ALA A 97 -10.51 -25.62 33.95
N ALA A 98 -9.81 -24.50 34.19
CA ALA A 98 -9.29 -24.16 35.50
C ALA A 98 -10.39 -23.86 36.53
N TYR A 99 -11.53 -23.31 36.11
CA TYR A 99 -12.69 -23.10 36.96
C TYR A 99 -13.31 -24.44 37.38
N PHE A 100 -13.63 -25.32 36.42
CA PHE A 100 -14.21 -26.62 36.71
C PHE A 100 -13.29 -27.54 37.53
N ALA A 101 -11.97 -27.47 37.33
CA ALA A 101 -11.02 -28.23 38.14
C ALA A 101 -10.97 -27.78 39.61
N LYS A 102 -11.35 -26.54 39.93
CA LYS A 102 -11.42 -26.04 41.31
C LYS A 102 -12.70 -26.46 42.03
N ASP A 103 -13.81 -26.59 41.31
CA ASP A 103 -15.11 -27.02 41.87
C ASP A 103 -15.17 -28.54 42.11
N ALA A 104 -14.24 -29.31 41.55
CA ALA A 104 -14.17 -30.77 41.68
C ALA A 104 -13.37 -31.27 42.90
N ILE A 105 -12.88 -30.37 43.76
CA ILE A 105 -12.13 -30.64 45.00
C ILE A 105 -12.96 -30.12 46.18
#